data_AF-A0A094ADC6-F1
#
_entry.id   AF-A0A094ADC6-F1
#
_cell.length_a   1.000
_cell.length_b   1.000
_cell.length_c   1.000
_cell.angle_alpha   90.00
_cell.angle_beta   90.00
_cell.angle_gamma   90.00
#
_symmetry.space_group_name_H-M   'P 1'
#
loop_
_entity.id
_entity.type
_entity.pdbx_description
1 polymer ?
#
loop_
_entity_poly.entity_id
_entity_poly.type
_entity_poly.pdbx_seq_one_letter_code
_entity_poly.pdbx_strand_id
1 'polypeptide(L)'
;MWLIFRLIASLVFLLSIILSIPIAFDVGGRDSGLAHSLALFCFYFAYSALRIVTPKKSWFRYALVQIVGVMQWVIIPALLIWSLNRFTVDSNTGGDWLAKTFGGKRSKETSVTEWIFGPGGFYDVLTVGTWDKVLTYSTPFFQLAEGFCSLLVIQAAGQITRWLVNRGRSDTWMIGLLIVSASIISSSVYFLWRITNFPEIGNVDATLIGVTITTAVFLCAWGIGSGRGNPVESSLLFAYVVLCIYQIFTDYLPSPEAAAA
;
A
#
# COMPACT_ATOMS: atom_id res chain seq x y z
N MET A 1 29.12 -8.69 10.03
CA MET A 1 29.21 -7.58 9.04
C MET A 1 28.41 -7.87 7.77
N TRP A 2 28.59 -9.01 7.11
CA TRP A 2 27.85 -9.35 5.87
C TRP A 2 26.33 -9.51 6.03
N LEU A 3 25.86 -10.03 7.16
CA LEU A 3 24.42 -10.10 7.46
C LEU A 3 23.78 -8.72 7.61
N ILE A 4 24.50 -7.79 8.25
CA ILE A 4 24.03 -6.41 8.44
C ILE A 4 23.98 -5.70 7.09
N PHE A 5 25.01 -5.85 6.25
CA PHE A 5 25.00 -5.32 4.89
C PHE A 5 23.83 -5.86 4.06
N ARG A 6 23.55 -7.18 4.14
CA ARG A 6 22.40 -7.79 3.46
C ARG A 6 21.06 -7.26 3.98
N LEU A 7 20.93 -7.09 5.30
CA LEU A 7 19.73 -6.55 5.92
C LEU A 7 19.49 -5.10 5.45
N ILE A 8 20.52 -4.25 5.50
CA ILE A 8 20.44 -2.87 5.05
C ILE A 8 20.11 -2.81 3.55
N ALA A 9 20.81 -3.57 2.72
CA ALA A 9 20.54 -3.60 1.27
C ALA A 9 19.11 -4.07 0.97
N SER A 10 18.60 -5.07 1.71
CA SER A 10 17.22 -5.55 1.58
C SER A 10 16.20 -4.49 2.03
N LEU A 11 16.49 -3.75 3.10
CA LEU A 11 15.63 -2.67 3.59
C LEU A 11 15.60 -1.52 2.59
N VAL A 12 16.75 -1.10 2.07
CA VAL A 12 16.84 -0.04 1.05
C VAL A 12 16.12 -0.45 -0.22
N PHE A 13 16.27 -1.70 -0.67
CA PHE A 13 15.57 -2.21 -1.84
C PHE A 13 14.04 -2.21 -1.64
N LEU A 14 13.57 -2.70 -0.50
CA LEU A 14 12.15 -2.72 -0.16
C LEU A 14 11.58 -1.30 -0.06
N LEU A 15 12.30 -0.39 0.59
CA LEU A 15 11.93 1.03 0.65
C LEU A 15 11.89 1.67 -0.74
N SER A 16 12.85 1.35 -1.61
CA SER A 16 12.88 1.86 -2.98
C SER A 16 11.64 1.47 -3.76
N ILE A 17 11.17 0.22 -3.65
CA ILE A 17 9.94 -0.23 -4.30
C ILE A 17 8.72 0.46 -3.69
N ILE A 18 8.62 0.44 -2.36
CA ILE A 18 7.46 1.02 -1.65
C ILE A 18 7.31 2.51 -1.94
N LEU A 19 8.41 3.26 -2.01
CA LEU A 19 8.38 4.70 -2.29
C LEU A 19 8.19 5.02 -3.77
N SER A 20 8.66 4.15 -4.68
CA SER A 20 8.52 4.40 -6.13
C SER A 20 7.07 4.48 -6.59
N ILE A 21 6.17 3.70 -5.96
CA ILE A 21 4.76 3.65 -6.35
C ILE A 21 4.06 4.98 -6.03
N PRO A 22 4.03 5.49 -4.78
CA PRO A 22 3.47 6.80 -4.47
C PRO A 22 4.08 7.92 -5.31
N ILE A 23 5.40 7.90 -5.53
CA ILE A 23 6.08 8.93 -6.35
C ILE A 23 5.55 8.91 -7.80
N ALA A 24 5.30 7.73 -8.37
CA ALA A 24 4.74 7.60 -9.71
C ALA A 24 3.31 8.17 -9.82
N PHE A 25 2.49 7.98 -8.78
CA PHE A 25 1.13 8.53 -8.71
C PHE A 25 1.12 10.04 -8.46
N ASP A 26 1.99 10.53 -7.59
CA ASP A 26 2.07 11.94 -7.19
C ASP A 26 2.64 12.82 -8.32
N VAL A 27 3.76 12.41 -8.93
CA VAL A 27 4.41 13.17 -10.00
C VAL A 27 3.78 12.91 -11.36
N GLY A 28 3.28 11.69 -11.58
CA GLY A 28 2.83 11.21 -12.89
C GLY A 28 1.32 11.23 -13.12
N GLY A 29 0.53 11.45 -12.07
CA GLY A 29 -0.91 11.26 -12.11
C GLY A 29 -1.33 9.79 -12.14
N ARG A 30 -2.65 9.57 -12.17
CA ARG A 30 -3.28 8.23 -12.06
C ARG A 30 -2.77 7.26 -13.12
N ASP A 31 -2.73 7.67 -14.39
CA ASP A 31 -2.40 6.77 -15.51
C ASP A 31 -0.92 6.34 -15.49
N SER A 32 -0.01 7.25 -15.14
CA SER A 32 1.42 6.93 -14.96
C SER A 32 1.65 5.97 -13.79
N GLY A 33 0.99 6.19 -12.65
CA GLY A 33 1.07 5.29 -11.50
C GLY A 33 0.54 3.89 -11.79
N LEU A 34 -0.61 3.81 -12.50
CA LEU A 34 -1.17 2.53 -12.96
C LEU A 34 -0.22 1.81 -13.93
N ALA A 35 0.33 2.52 -14.91
CA ALA A 35 1.30 1.96 -15.85
C ALA A 35 2.59 1.48 -15.15
N HIS A 36 3.09 2.25 -14.17
CA HIS A 36 4.26 1.87 -13.39
C HIS A 36 4.00 0.58 -12.57
N SER A 37 2.87 0.51 -11.87
CA SER A 37 2.49 -0.68 -11.09
C SER A 37 2.29 -1.92 -11.96
N LEU A 38 1.71 -1.76 -13.16
CA LEU A 38 1.59 -2.83 -14.16
C LEU A 38 2.96 -3.29 -14.65
N ALA A 39 3.86 -2.35 -14.98
CA ALA A 39 5.21 -2.66 -15.45
C ALA A 39 6.01 -3.42 -14.39
N LEU A 40 5.91 -3.01 -13.12
CA LEU A 40 6.50 -3.75 -12.00
C LEU A 40 5.90 -5.16 -11.87
N PHE A 41 4.58 -5.29 -11.95
CA PHE A 41 3.92 -6.60 -11.90
C PHE A 41 4.41 -7.53 -13.02
N CYS A 42 4.44 -7.06 -14.27
CA CYS A 42 4.94 -7.82 -15.40
C CYS A 42 6.42 -8.19 -15.25
N PHE A 43 7.25 -7.26 -14.79
CA PHE A 43 8.67 -7.50 -14.54
C PHE A 43 8.89 -8.61 -13.48
N TYR A 44 8.22 -8.50 -12.33
CA TYR A 44 8.35 -9.49 -11.27
C TYR A 44 7.69 -10.84 -11.61
N PHE A 45 6.61 -10.83 -12.39
CA PHE A 45 6.00 -12.04 -12.92
C PHE A 45 6.96 -12.76 -13.86
N ALA A 46 7.56 -12.06 -14.83
CA ALA A 46 8.55 -12.61 -15.74
C ALA A 46 9.80 -13.11 -14.99
N TYR A 47 10.29 -12.34 -14.02
CA TYR A 47 11.42 -12.75 -13.18
C TYR A 47 11.13 -14.02 -12.37
N SER A 48 9.92 -14.12 -11.80
CA SER A 48 9.49 -15.29 -11.04
C SER A 48 9.31 -16.53 -11.94
N ALA A 49 8.70 -16.37 -13.11
CA ALA A 49 8.57 -17.42 -14.11
C ALA A 49 9.95 -17.92 -14.57
N LEU A 50 10.87 -17.00 -14.87
CA LEU A 50 12.25 -17.32 -15.24
C LEU A 50 12.97 -18.11 -14.13
N ARG A 51 12.75 -17.73 -12.86
CA ARG A 51 13.33 -18.42 -11.70
C ARG A 51 12.79 -19.85 -11.54
N ILE A 52 11.51 -20.07 -11.81
CA ILE A 52 10.87 -21.39 -11.73
C ILE A 52 11.30 -22.29 -12.90
N VAL A 53 11.36 -21.74 -14.12
CA VAL A 53 11.70 -22.49 -15.34
C VAL A 53 13.19 -22.87 -15.39
N THR A 54 14.05 -22.21 -14.62
CA THR A 54 15.49 -22.45 -14.63
C THR A 54 15.89 -23.71 -13.85
N PRO A 55 16.38 -24.78 -14.50
CA PRO A 55 16.85 -25.97 -13.80
C PRO A 55 18.20 -25.73 -13.14
N LYS A 56 18.39 -26.26 -11.92
CA LYS A 56 19.58 -26.05 -11.05
C LYS A 56 20.92 -26.48 -11.67
N LYS A 57 20.91 -27.22 -12.79
CA LYS A 57 22.10 -27.83 -13.40
C LYS A 57 22.79 -26.96 -14.45
N SER A 58 22.12 -25.96 -15.03
CA SER A 58 22.70 -25.11 -16.07
C SER A 58 23.29 -23.82 -15.47
N TRP A 59 24.62 -23.68 -15.52
CA TRP A 59 25.32 -22.49 -15.02
C TRP A 59 24.91 -21.21 -15.77
N PHE A 60 24.66 -21.28 -17.08
CA PHE A 60 24.26 -20.11 -17.89
C PHE A 60 22.90 -19.55 -17.46
N ARG A 61 21.89 -20.41 -17.28
CA ARG A 61 20.55 -19.97 -16.86
C ARG A 61 20.56 -19.44 -15.42
N TYR A 62 21.37 -20.05 -14.55
CA TYR A 62 21.59 -19.54 -13.20
C TYR A 62 22.26 -18.15 -13.21
N ALA A 63 23.29 -17.96 -14.03
CA ALA A 63 23.95 -16.67 -14.19
C ALA A 63 22.99 -15.60 -14.72
N LEU A 64 22.13 -15.94 -15.68
CA LEU A 64 21.11 -15.03 -16.22
C LEU A 64 20.14 -14.58 -15.13
N VAL A 65 19.63 -15.49 -14.30
CA VAL A 65 18.74 -15.14 -13.17
C VAL A 65 19.46 -14.23 -12.16
N GLN A 66 20.73 -14.49 -11.86
CA GLN A 66 21.53 -13.64 -10.95
C GLN A 66 21.76 -12.25 -11.54
N ILE A 67 22.05 -12.14 -12.84
CA ILE A 67 22.23 -10.85 -13.53
C ILE A 67 20.93 -10.05 -13.49
N VAL A 68 19.79 -10.67 -13.83
CA VAL A 68 18.48 -10.00 -13.77
C VAL A 68 18.16 -9.57 -12.33
N GLY A 69 18.51 -10.39 -11.34
CA GLY A 69 18.34 -10.07 -9.92
C GLY A 69 19.16 -8.85 -9.47
N VAL A 70 20.41 -8.70 -9.93
CA VAL A 70 21.23 -7.52 -9.62
C VAL A 70 20.73 -6.29 -10.40
N MET A 71 20.29 -6.47 -11.64
CA MET A 71 19.74 -5.41 -12.48
C MET A 71 18.44 -4.81 -11.95
N GLN A 72 17.75 -5.45 -11.00
CA GLN A 72 16.54 -4.90 -10.38
C GLN A 72 16.74 -3.47 -9.84
N TRP A 73 17.93 -3.18 -9.30
CA TRP A 73 18.29 -1.85 -8.80
C TRP A 73 18.27 -0.75 -9.87
N VAL A 74 18.53 -1.10 -11.14
CA VAL A 74 18.53 -0.16 -12.27
C VAL A 74 17.16 -0.18 -12.97
N ILE A 75 16.55 -1.35 -13.07
CA ILE A 75 15.27 -1.54 -13.78
C ILE A 75 14.14 -0.79 -13.09
N ILE A 76 14.07 -0.79 -11.74
CA ILE A 76 12.98 -0.11 -11.03
C ILE A 76 12.98 1.42 -11.31
N PRO A 77 14.10 2.16 -11.15
CA PRO A 77 14.15 3.56 -11.57
C PRO A 77 13.95 3.78 -13.07
N ALA A 78 14.48 2.89 -13.93
CA ALA A 78 14.31 3.03 -15.37
C ALA A 78 12.84 2.89 -15.80
N LEU A 79 12.09 1.95 -15.20
CA LEU A 79 10.66 1.79 -15.43
C LEU A 79 9.86 2.99 -14.91
N LEU A 80 10.28 3.61 -13.82
CA LEU A 80 9.69 4.85 -13.30
C LEU A 80 9.90 6.02 -14.28
N ILE A 81 11.13 6.20 -14.77
CA ILE A 81 11.43 7.25 -15.76
C ILE A 81 10.66 7.01 -17.06
N TRP A 82 10.55 5.75 -17.49
CA TRP A 82 9.77 5.38 -18.67
C TRP A 82 8.28 5.69 -18.49
N SER A 83 7.67 5.30 -17.36
CA SER A 83 6.25 5.57 -17.11
C SER A 83 5.97 7.06 -17.01
N LEU A 84 6.85 7.82 -16.34
CA LEU A 84 6.72 9.27 -16.27
C LEU A 84 6.83 9.88 -17.67
N ASN A 85 7.89 9.62 -18.43
CA ASN A 85 8.07 10.23 -19.75
C ASN A 85 6.93 9.90 -20.74
N ARG A 86 6.38 8.68 -20.67
CA ARG A 86 5.30 8.27 -21.57
C ARG A 86 3.95 8.87 -21.20
N PHE A 87 3.61 8.91 -19.92
CA PHE A 87 2.25 9.27 -19.47
C PHE A 87 2.13 10.71 -18.94
N THR A 88 3.21 11.38 -18.52
CA THR A 88 3.15 12.81 -18.12
C THR A 88 3.13 13.76 -19.32
N VAL A 89 3.71 13.35 -20.45
CA VAL A 89 3.71 14.16 -21.67
C VAL A 89 2.33 14.17 -22.35
N ASP A 90 1.53 13.12 -22.13
CA ASP A 90 0.17 12.96 -22.66
C ASP A 90 -0.94 13.36 -21.66
N SER A 91 -0.59 13.81 -20.44
CA SER A 91 -1.54 14.06 -19.34
C SER A 91 -2.27 15.40 -19.37
N ASN A 92 -2.12 16.21 -20.43
CA ASN A 92 -2.84 17.49 -20.54
C ASN A 92 -4.35 17.33 -20.87
N THR A 93 -4.91 16.15 -20.66
CA THR A 93 -6.35 15.89 -20.75
C THR A 93 -6.72 14.87 -19.68
N GLY A 94 -6.90 15.35 -18.45
CA GLY A 94 -7.32 14.54 -17.31
C GLY A 94 -8.67 13.84 -17.60
N GLY A 95 -8.75 12.55 -17.29
CA GLY A 95 -9.99 11.75 -17.35
C GLY A 95 -10.29 11.07 -18.70
N ASP A 96 -9.41 11.20 -19.68
CA ASP A 96 -9.79 10.97 -21.08
C ASP A 96 -9.59 9.53 -21.59
N TRP A 97 -9.36 8.47 -20.79
CA TRP A 97 -9.35 7.11 -21.38
C TRP A 97 -10.77 6.63 -21.74
N LEU A 98 -11.74 6.93 -20.86
CA LEU A 98 -13.17 6.72 -21.12
C LEU A 98 -13.63 7.63 -22.26
N ALA A 99 -13.23 8.90 -22.22
CA ALA A 99 -13.61 9.87 -23.25
C ALA A 99 -12.81 9.75 -24.57
N LYS A 100 -11.61 9.15 -24.61
CA LYS A 100 -10.92 8.71 -25.85
C LYS A 100 -11.52 7.44 -26.44
N THR A 101 -12.13 6.58 -25.61
CA THR A 101 -12.78 5.34 -26.06
C THR A 101 -14.19 5.60 -26.59
N PHE A 102 -14.96 6.48 -25.93
CA PHE A 102 -16.36 6.77 -26.26
C PHE A 102 -16.59 8.13 -26.94
N GLY A 103 -15.67 9.10 -26.77
CA GLY A 103 -15.70 10.41 -27.40
C GLY A 103 -14.84 10.43 -28.66
N GLY A 104 -15.48 10.53 -29.81
CA GLY A 104 -14.86 10.55 -31.14
C GLY A 104 -13.95 11.74 -31.46
N LYS A 105 -13.27 12.36 -30.49
CA LYS A 105 -12.18 13.32 -30.74
C LYS A 105 -10.88 12.56 -31.02
N ARG A 106 -10.84 11.83 -32.13
CA ARG A 106 -9.59 11.28 -32.64
C ARG A 106 -8.87 12.33 -33.47
N SER A 107 -7.69 12.71 -33.00
CA SER A 107 -6.64 13.29 -33.85
C SER A 107 -6.47 12.38 -35.07
N LYS A 108 -6.36 13.00 -36.23
CA LYS A 108 -6.32 12.37 -37.55
C LYS A 108 -5.00 11.62 -37.71
N GLU A 109 -4.91 10.38 -37.24
CA GLU A 109 -3.73 9.53 -37.42
C GLU A 109 -3.83 8.67 -38.70
N THR A 110 -2.73 8.60 -39.42
CA THR A 110 -2.62 8.06 -40.79
C THR A 110 -2.03 6.65 -40.89
N SER A 111 -1.89 5.90 -39.78
CA SER A 111 -1.41 4.51 -39.85
C SER A 111 -2.01 3.55 -38.81
N VAL A 112 -2.34 2.33 -39.25
CA VAL A 112 -2.90 1.24 -38.42
C VAL A 112 -1.92 0.80 -37.33
N THR A 113 -0.61 0.97 -37.54
CA THR A 113 0.42 0.63 -36.54
C THR A 113 0.49 1.64 -35.40
N GLU A 114 0.27 2.93 -35.68
CA GLU A 114 0.14 3.97 -34.66
C GLU A 114 -1.18 3.82 -33.89
N TRP A 115 -2.24 3.35 -34.55
CA TRP A 115 -3.49 3.03 -33.86
C TRP A 115 -3.38 1.88 -32.83
N ILE A 116 -2.57 0.86 -33.11
CA ILE A 116 -2.38 -0.30 -32.22
C ILE A 116 -1.28 -0.07 -31.18
N PHE A 117 -0.14 0.53 -31.58
CA PHE A 117 1.07 0.66 -30.74
C PHE A 117 1.48 2.12 -30.43
N GLY A 118 0.73 3.12 -30.91
CA GLY A 118 1.03 4.54 -30.69
C GLY A 118 0.68 5.02 -29.28
N PRO A 119 1.11 6.25 -28.92
CA PRO A 119 0.74 6.92 -27.67
C PRO A 119 -0.78 7.05 -27.55
N GLY A 120 -1.39 6.34 -26.59
CA GLY A 120 -2.85 6.29 -26.44
C GLY A 120 -3.55 5.29 -27.37
N GLY A 121 -2.80 4.35 -27.96
CA GLY A 121 -3.34 3.26 -28.77
C GLY A 121 -4.20 2.28 -27.97
N PHE A 122 -4.88 1.35 -28.69
CA PHE A 122 -5.76 0.35 -28.07
C PHE A 122 -5.05 -0.50 -27.00
N TYR A 123 -3.74 -0.75 -27.16
CA TYR A 123 -2.93 -1.47 -26.17
C TYR A 123 -2.84 -0.73 -24.83
N ASP A 124 -2.61 0.58 -24.83
CA ASP A 124 -2.49 1.39 -23.61
C ASP A 124 -3.83 1.42 -22.86
N VAL A 125 -4.93 1.61 -23.58
CA VAL A 125 -6.29 1.64 -23.00
C VAL A 125 -6.70 0.26 -22.46
N LEU A 126 -6.43 -0.82 -23.21
CA LEU A 126 -6.79 -2.17 -22.79
C LEU A 126 -5.95 -2.62 -21.60
N THR A 127 -4.65 -2.36 -21.59
CA THR A 127 -3.75 -2.83 -20.52
C THR A 127 -3.92 -2.02 -19.23
N VAL A 128 -3.88 -0.69 -19.31
CA VAL A 128 -4.03 0.18 -18.13
C VAL A 128 -5.48 0.13 -17.60
N GLY A 129 -6.48 0.17 -18.49
CA GLY A 129 -7.89 0.12 -18.10
C GLY A 129 -8.31 -1.24 -17.53
N THR A 130 -7.76 -2.36 -18.03
CA THR A 130 -8.01 -3.68 -17.41
C THR A 130 -7.33 -3.78 -16.05
N TRP A 131 -6.12 -3.22 -15.91
CA TRP A 131 -5.39 -3.22 -14.66
C TRP A 131 -6.09 -2.41 -13.56
N ASP A 132 -6.62 -1.24 -13.89
CA ASP A 132 -7.45 -0.45 -12.98
C ASP A 132 -8.66 -1.23 -12.45
N LYS A 133 -9.37 -1.96 -13.33
CA LYS A 133 -10.51 -2.81 -12.94
C LYS A 133 -10.08 -3.99 -12.05
N VAL A 134 -8.97 -4.64 -12.38
CA VAL A 134 -8.40 -5.74 -11.59
C VAL A 134 -8.03 -5.25 -10.19
N LEU A 135 -7.36 -4.10 -10.09
CA LEU A 135 -7.00 -3.49 -8.81
C LEU A 135 -8.25 -3.13 -8.01
N THR A 136 -9.22 -2.45 -8.62
CA THR A 136 -10.47 -2.06 -7.96
C THR A 136 -11.25 -3.27 -7.42
N TYR A 137 -11.31 -4.36 -8.19
CA TYR A 137 -11.96 -5.60 -7.73
C TYR A 137 -11.16 -6.31 -6.63
N SER A 138 -9.84 -6.15 -6.60
CA SER A 138 -8.94 -6.78 -5.62
C SER A 138 -8.76 -5.96 -4.35
N THR A 139 -9.10 -4.67 -4.34
CA THR A 139 -9.03 -3.77 -3.16
C THR A 139 -9.61 -4.39 -1.88
N PRO A 140 -10.83 -4.97 -1.84
CA PRO A 140 -11.35 -5.56 -0.60
C PRO A 140 -10.51 -6.74 -0.11
N PHE A 141 -9.92 -7.52 -1.02
CA PHE A 141 -9.03 -8.62 -0.65
C PHE A 141 -7.71 -8.08 -0.05
N PHE A 142 -7.15 -7.02 -0.63
CA PHE A 142 -5.97 -6.36 -0.09
C PHE A 142 -6.23 -5.75 1.29
N GLN A 143 -7.41 -5.16 1.51
CA GLN A 143 -7.80 -4.62 2.81
C GLN A 143 -7.87 -5.72 3.89
N LEU A 144 -8.45 -6.89 3.56
CA LEU A 144 -8.49 -8.03 4.48
C LEU A 144 -7.09 -8.58 4.77
N ALA A 145 -6.23 -8.66 3.74
CA ALA A 145 -4.85 -9.09 3.90
C ALA A 145 -4.03 -8.12 4.74
N GLU A 146 -4.24 -6.81 4.59
CA GLU A 146 -3.63 -5.77 5.42
C GLU A 146 -4.05 -5.92 6.88
N GLY A 147 -5.35 -6.12 7.14
CA GLY A 147 -5.87 -6.38 8.48
C GLY A 147 -5.25 -7.61 9.12
N PHE A 148 -5.15 -8.71 8.38
CA PHE A 148 -4.54 -9.93 8.90
C PHE A 148 -3.04 -9.78 9.17
N CYS A 149 -2.30 -9.14 8.26
CA CYS A 149 -0.87 -8.85 8.44
C CYS A 149 -0.62 -7.96 9.66
N SER A 150 -1.41 -6.89 9.80
CA SER A 150 -1.34 -5.98 10.95
C SER A 150 -1.64 -6.71 12.26
N LEU A 151 -2.65 -7.59 12.29
CA LEU A 151 -2.95 -8.41 13.47
C LEU A 151 -1.79 -9.33 13.86
N LEU A 152 -1.12 -9.96 12.89
CA LEU A 152 0.05 -10.80 13.16
C LEU A 152 1.21 -9.98 13.74
N VAL A 153 1.45 -8.77 13.21
CA VAL A 153 2.48 -7.86 13.74
C VAL A 153 2.13 -7.43 15.17
N ILE A 154 0.87 -7.11 15.46
CA ILE A 154 0.40 -6.76 16.81
C ILE A 154 0.60 -7.94 17.77
N GLN A 155 0.26 -9.16 17.35
CA GLN A 155 0.49 -10.37 18.16
C GLN A 155 1.97 -10.62 18.42
N ALA A 156 2.83 -10.46 17.41
CA ALA A 156 4.27 -10.59 17.55
C ALA A 156 4.83 -9.55 18.52
N ALA A 157 4.41 -8.28 18.40
CA ALA A 157 4.78 -7.22 19.34
C ALA A 157 4.38 -7.56 20.77
N GLY A 158 3.16 -8.07 20.96
CA GLY A 158 2.66 -8.53 22.25
C GLY A 158 3.46 -9.66 22.88
N GLN A 159 3.86 -10.66 22.07
CA GLN A 159 4.74 -11.74 22.51
C GLN A 159 6.12 -11.23 22.91
N ILE A 160 6.70 -10.31 22.13
CA ILE A 160 7.97 -9.66 22.44
C ILE A 160 7.86 -8.92 23.77
N THR A 161 6.77 -8.18 24.00
CA THR A 161 6.51 -7.49 25.25
C THR A 161 6.45 -8.45 26.44
N ARG A 162 5.73 -9.58 26.34
CA ARG A 162 5.67 -10.59 27.40
C ARG A 162 7.03 -11.19 27.69
N TRP A 163 7.80 -11.49 26.64
CA TRP A 163 9.17 -11.98 26.78
C TRP A 163 10.05 -10.96 27.50
N LEU A 164 9.94 -9.68 27.15
CA LEU A 164 10.72 -8.59 27.72
C LEU A 164 10.46 -8.42 29.23
N VAL A 165 9.19 -8.43 29.64
CA VAL A 165 8.80 -8.37 31.07
C VAL A 165 9.34 -9.58 31.83
N ASN A 166 9.19 -10.78 31.29
CA ASN A 166 9.62 -12.02 31.94
C ASN A 166 11.15 -12.13 32.04
N ARG A 167 11.90 -11.58 31.07
CA ARG A 167 13.37 -11.57 31.06
C ARG A 167 13.93 -10.52 32.02
N GLY A 168 13.30 -9.35 32.08
CA GLY A 168 13.77 -8.21 32.87
C GLY A 168 13.54 -8.32 34.37
N ARG A 169 12.54 -9.12 34.82
CA ARG A 169 12.13 -9.30 36.24
C ARG A 169 11.96 -7.98 37.04
N SER A 170 11.90 -6.85 36.36
CA SER A 170 11.95 -5.51 36.93
C SER A 170 10.62 -4.81 36.63
N ASP A 171 10.01 -4.28 37.69
CA ASP A 171 8.77 -3.49 37.62
C ASP A 171 8.92 -2.28 36.68
N THR A 172 10.16 -1.80 36.47
CA THR A 172 10.46 -0.72 35.52
C THR A 172 10.05 -1.06 34.09
N TRP A 173 10.21 -2.32 33.63
CA TRP A 173 9.78 -2.72 32.29
C TRP A 173 8.25 -2.72 32.18
N MET A 174 7.56 -3.21 33.20
CA MET A 174 6.10 -3.19 33.23
C MET A 174 5.55 -1.76 33.20
N ILE A 175 6.11 -0.87 34.04
CA ILE A 175 5.72 0.54 34.08
C ILE A 175 6.01 1.22 32.73
N GLY A 176 7.19 1.00 32.15
CA GLY A 176 7.54 1.57 30.84
C GLY A 176 6.59 1.15 29.73
N LEU A 177 6.21 -0.13 29.67
CA LEU A 177 5.26 -0.65 28.69
C LEU A 177 3.84 -0.13 28.90
N LEU A 178 3.45 0.09 30.16
CA LEU A 178 2.16 0.70 30.48
C LEU A 178 2.09 2.16 30.04
N ILE A 179 3.17 2.93 30.24
CA ILE A 179 3.30 4.31 29.75
C ILE A 179 3.21 4.34 28.23
N VAL A 180 3.94 3.47 27.53
CA VAL A 180 3.89 3.38 26.06
C VAL A 180 2.48 3.05 25.58
N SER A 181 1.81 2.08 26.20
CA SER A 181 0.43 1.71 25.86
C SER A 181 -0.54 2.89 26.09
N ALA A 182 -0.38 3.62 27.20
CA ALA A 182 -1.18 4.80 27.51
C ALA A 182 -0.94 5.93 26.51
N SER A 183 0.31 6.16 26.08
CA SER A 183 0.63 7.13 25.02
C SER A 183 -0.04 6.77 23.70
N ILE A 184 0.01 5.50 23.28
CA ILE A 184 -0.64 5.01 22.05
C ILE A 184 -2.16 5.22 22.12
N ILE A 185 -2.78 4.87 23.24
CA ILE A 185 -4.23 5.07 23.43
C ILE A 185 -4.57 6.56 23.41
N SER A 186 -3.79 7.41 24.09
CA SER A 186 -4.00 8.86 24.11
C SER A 186 -3.92 9.47 22.70
N SER A 187 -2.90 9.08 21.90
CA SER A 187 -2.80 9.49 20.49
C SER A 187 -4.00 9.01 19.67
N SER A 188 -4.47 7.79 19.90
CA SER A 188 -5.64 7.24 19.20
C SER A 188 -6.91 8.03 19.51
N VAL A 189 -7.13 8.39 20.78
CA VAL A 189 -8.27 9.23 21.19
C VAL A 189 -8.18 10.64 20.59
N TYR A 190 -6.98 11.23 20.51
CA TYR A 190 -6.77 12.52 19.85
C TYR A 190 -7.18 12.50 18.37
N PHE A 191 -6.76 11.48 17.61
CA PHE A 191 -7.15 11.34 16.21
C PHE A 191 -8.67 11.11 16.06
N LEU A 192 -9.28 10.37 16.97
CA LEU A 192 -10.72 10.14 16.97
C LEU A 192 -11.51 11.42 17.24
N TRP A 193 -11.06 12.23 18.21
CA TRP A 193 -11.61 13.57 18.42
C TRP A 193 -11.47 14.45 17.18
N ARG A 194 -10.32 14.41 16.50
CA ARG A 194 -10.12 15.14 15.24
C ARG A 194 -11.14 14.73 14.18
N ILE A 195 -11.47 13.44 14.06
CA ILE A 195 -12.46 12.94 13.10
C ILE A 195 -13.83 13.54 13.39
N THR A 196 -14.26 13.59 14.65
CA THR A 196 -15.59 14.13 15.03
C THR A 196 -15.79 15.62 14.73
N ASN A 197 -14.70 16.37 14.46
CA ASN A 197 -14.78 17.78 14.09
C ASN A 197 -14.91 17.99 12.56
N PHE A 198 -14.96 16.94 11.74
CA PHE A 198 -15.22 17.07 10.31
C PHE A 198 -16.70 17.37 10.04
N PRO A 199 -17.02 18.41 9.24
CA PRO A 199 -18.38 18.93 9.09
C PRO A 199 -19.35 18.05 8.25
N GLU A 200 -18.90 16.96 7.63
CA GLU A 200 -19.70 16.13 6.70
C GLU A 200 -19.80 14.65 7.10
N ILE A 201 -19.99 14.32 8.39
CA ILE A 201 -20.22 12.92 8.78
C ILE A 201 -21.71 12.59 8.62
N GLY A 202 -22.03 11.68 7.69
CA GLY A 202 -23.38 11.14 7.54
C GLY A 202 -23.84 10.40 8.81
N ASN A 203 -25.14 10.45 9.12
CA ASN A 203 -25.69 9.80 10.32
C ASN A 203 -25.41 8.28 10.36
N VAL A 204 -25.46 7.61 9.20
CA VAL A 204 -25.20 6.16 9.10
C VAL A 204 -23.74 5.86 9.43
N ASP A 205 -22.81 6.61 8.83
CA ASP A 205 -21.38 6.42 9.07
C ASP A 205 -21.02 6.69 10.53
N ALA A 206 -21.59 7.75 11.12
CA ALA A 206 -21.43 8.05 12.55
C ALA A 206 -21.89 6.89 13.45
N THR A 207 -23.03 6.25 13.14
CA THR A 207 -23.51 5.09 13.92
C THR A 207 -22.60 3.87 13.78
N LEU A 208 -22.11 3.58 12.56
CA LEU A 208 -21.20 2.47 12.29
C LEU A 208 -19.85 2.65 13.00
N ILE A 209 -19.32 3.88 13.01
CA ILE A 209 -18.12 4.25 13.78
C ILE A 209 -18.37 4.02 15.28
N GLY A 210 -19.50 4.50 15.81
CA GLY A 210 -19.86 4.34 17.22
C GLY A 210 -19.93 2.87 17.65
N VAL A 211 -20.57 2.02 16.84
CA VAL A 211 -20.64 0.56 17.08
C VAL A 211 -19.25 -0.07 17.01
N THR A 212 -18.43 0.32 16.03
CA THR A 212 -17.07 -0.22 15.83
C THR A 212 -16.15 0.15 17.00
N ILE A 213 -16.14 1.42 17.41
CA ILE A 213 -15.34 1.90 18.54
C ILE A 213 -15.78 1.21 19.83
N THR A 214 -17.08 1.13 20.07
CA THR A 214 -17.63 0.51 21.28
C THR A 214 -17.20 -0.96 21.34
N THR A 215 -17.35 -1.70 20.24
CA THR A 215 -16.90 -3.09 20.14
C THR A 215 -15.40 -3.22 20.37
N ALA A 216 -14.58 -2.34 19.78
CA ALA A 216 -13.13 -2.33 19.96
C ALA A 216 -12.72 -2.10 21.43
N VAL A 217 -13.37 -1.15 22.12
CA VAL A 217 -13.13 -0.88 23.54
C VAL A 217 -13.52 -2.09 24.40
N PHE A 218 -14.68 -2.70 24.16
CA PHE A 218 -15.11 -3.91 24.86
C PHE A 218 -14.13 -5.08 24.67
N LEU A 219 -13.68 -5.32 23.44
CA LEU A 219 -12.71 -6.38 23.14
C LEU A 219 -11.34 -6.11 23.79
N CYS A 220 -10.88 -4.86 23.80
CA CYS A 220 -9.63 -4.49 24.45
C CYS A 220 -9.72 -4.66 25.97
N ALA A 221 -10.80 -4.18 26.59
CA ALA A 221 -11.03 -4.32 28.03
C ALA A 221 -11.16 -5.80 28.44
N TRP A 222 -11.91 -6.58 27.68
CA TRP A 222 -12.04 -8.03 27.90
C TRP A 222 -10.71 -8.77 27.69
N GLY A 223 -9.93 -8.37 26.68
CA GLY A 223 -8.61 -8.94 26.41
C GLY A 223 -7.64 -8.78 27.59
N ILE A 224 -7.60 -7.58 28.18
CA ILE A 224 -6.80 -7.29 29.38
C ILE A 224 -7.40 -8.03 30.60
N GLY A 225 -8.71 -7.92 30.83
CA GLY A 225 -9.38 -8.47 32.00
C GLY A 225 -9.36 -10.01 32.08
N SER A 226 -9.36 -10.71 30.94
CA SER A 226 -9.27 -12.16 30.88
C SER A 226 -7.84 -12.71 31.11
N GLY A 227 -6.84 -11.83 31.24
CA GLY A 227 -5.42 -12.22 31.38
C GLY A 227 -4.82 -12.88 30.15
N ARG A 228 -5.58 -12.99 29.04
CA ARG A 228 -5.13 -13.58 27.77
C ARG A 228 -4.45 -12.56 26.86
N GLY A 229 -4.70 -11.26 27.06
CA GLY A 229 -4.12 -10.14 26.33
C GLY A 229 -3.20 -9.27 27.18
N ASN A 230 -2.28 -8.56 26.53
CA ASN A 230 -1.37 -7.58 27.14
C ASN A 230 -1.86 -6.15 26.85
N PRO A 231 -1.74 -5.17 27.78
CA PRO A 231 -1.96 -3.75 27.51
C PRO A 231 -1.38 -3.24 26.17
N VAL A 232 -0.19 -3.70 25.79
CA VAL A 232 0.43 -3.32 24.51
C VAL A 232 -0.36 -3.84 23.31
N GLU A 233 -0.76 -5.12 23.31
CA GLU A 233 -1.57 -5.72 22.23
C GLU A 233 -2.90 -4.98 22.08
N SER A 234 -3.57 -4.70 23.20
CA SER A 234 -4.84 -3.97 23.22
C SER A 234 -4.69 -2.52 22.74
N SER A 235 -3.62 -1.83 23.15
CA SER A 235 -3.37 -0.45 22.70
C SER A 235 -3.09 -0.35 21.20
N LEU A 236 -2.30 -1.29 20.65
CA LEU A 236 -2.00 -1.33 19.22
C LEU A 236 -3.22 -1.75 18.38
N LEU A 237 -4.04 -2.69 18.86
CA LEU A 237 -5.29 -3.07 18.20
C LEU A 237 -6.24 -1.87 18.15
N PHE A 238 -6.40 -1.16 19.26
CA PHE A 238 -7.23 0.05 19.30
C PHE A 238 -6.70 1.13 18.35
N ALA A 239 -5.39 1.38 18.34
CA ALA A 239 -4.77 2.33 17.42
C ALA A 239 -4.98 1.94 15.95
N TYR A 240 -4.89 0.66 15.61
CA TYR A 240 -5.16 0.17 14.26
C TYR A 240 -6.62 0.39 13.83
N VAL A 241 -7.59 0.14 14.72
CA VAL A 241 -9.01 0.44 14.45
C VAL A 241 -9.21 1.93 14.19
N VAL A 242 -8.62 2.80 15.03
CA VAL A 242 -8.70 4.26 14.82
C VAL A 242 -8.06 4.68 13.51
N LEU A 243 -6.92 4.08 13.13
CA LEU A 243 -6.27 4.35 11.85
C LEU A 243 -7.16 3.96 10.66
N CYS A 244 -7.80 2.79 10.71
CA CYS A 244 -8.74 2.37 9.66
C CYS A 244 -9.91 3.34 9.54
N ILE A 245 -10.48 3.80 10.67
CA ILE A 245 -11.54 4.80 10.66
C ILE A 245 -11.01 6.12 10.07
N TYR A 246 -9.80 6.54 10.45
CA TYR A 246 -9.19 7.77 9.95
C TYR A 246 -9.00 7.75 8.43
N GLN A 247 -8.48 6.66 7.87
CA GLN A 247 -8.26 6.48 6.43
C GLN A 247 -9.57 6.61 5.63
N ILE A 248 -10.65 5.98 6.12
CA ILE A 248 -11.96 6.06 5.48
C ILE A 248 -12.39 7.53 5.32
N PHE A 249 -12.26 8.36 6.36
CA PHE A 249 -12.69 9.77 6.29
C PHE A 249 -11.73 10.69 5.55
N THR A 250 -10.43 10.42 5.57
CA THR A 250 -9.50 11.21 4.77
C THR A 250 -9.64 10.93 3.28
N ASP A 251 -10.02 9.70 2.90
CA ASP A 251 -10.28 9.34 1.49
C ASP A 251 -11.59 9.96 0.97
N TYR A 252 -12.54 10.30 1.85
CA TYR A 252 -13.78 11.00 1.48
C TYR A 252 -13.62 12.50 1.23
N LEU A 253 -12.46 13.10 1.52
CA LEU A 253 -12.20 14.46 1.04
C LEU A 253 -11.77 14.38 -0.43
N PRO A 254 -12.59 14.84 -1.40
CA PRO A 254 -12.07 15.08 -2.74
C PRO A 254 -10.87 16.01 -2.61
N SER A 255 -9.79 15.72 -3.34
CA SER A 255 -8.76 16.72 -3.59
C SER A 255 -9.45 18.00 -4.06
N PRO A 256 -8.95 19.20 -3.73
CA PRO A 256 -9.54 20.45 -4.20
C PRO A 256 -9.70 20.51 -5.74
N GLU A 257 -9.01 19.65 -6.49
CA GLU A 257 -9.20 19.43 -7.93
C GLU A 257 -10.48 18.67 -8.29
N ALA A 258 -10.93 17.70 -7.48
CA ALA A 258 -12.16 16.94 -7.71
C ALA A 258 -13.43 17.70 -7.27
N ALA A 259 -13.30 18.74 -6.43
CA ALA A 259 -14.39 19.65 -6.09
C ALA A 259 -14.55 20.81 -7.09
N ALA A 260 -13.60 20.98 -8.02
CA ALA A 260 -13.58 22.04 -9.03
C ALA A 260 -13.88 21.55 -10.46
N ALA A 261 -14.21 20.26 -10.64
CA ALA A 261 -14.68 19.65 -11.89
C ALA A 261 -16.19 19.38 -11.82
#